data_AF-A0A4V2XDZ2-F1
#
_entry.id   AF-A0A4V2XDZ2-F1
#
_cell.length_a   1.000
_cell.length_b   1.000
_cell.length_c   1.000
_cell.angle_alpha   90.00
_cell.angle_beta   90.00
_cell.angle_gamma   90.00
#
_symmetry.space_group_name_H-M   'P 1'
#
loop_
_entity.id
_entity.type
_entity.pdbx_description
1 polymer ?
#
loop_
_entity_poly.entity_id
_entity_poly.type
_entity_poly.pdbx_seq_one_letter_code
_entity_poly.pdbx_strand_id
1 'polypeptide(L)'
;MSVLAVPLKASAGPPPEWEIFRPTGKQEQASLTRVAAPGRNDAWAMGSTAFHWNGRAWRQVRVPHVGGVNDVSAASAKDVWAAGDKATLHWSGRRWTKYAYVDPRSSIGGQFPSAISVKAINPRDAWLAGNVQKDAGGVNPWQGFVQRWNGKKWQLLHIPELGAGSLTTVGASARHDVWIAGDDAVDNLTQAIILRWNGRTWKRWIVAPRNPGWETSLQKVLALSGSDVWAVGYTWAHGNGPGGRRPMALHWNGHGWARTPVPDEGAQLTDVVKAGGHLWASGYTTGGTPYALHWTGRRWTKAPVPRIAQGSFYGLAGIPGGGLWAVGSRYVGNDAYPLIARHR
;
A
#
# COMPACT_ATOMS: atom_id res chain seq x y z
N MET A 1 -6.70 -43.68 -14.53
CA MET A 1 -8.05 -43.11 -14.31
C MET A 1 -7.89 -41.64 -13.98
N SER A 2 -8.29 -40.76 -14.88
CA SER A 2 -8.19 -39.30 -14.71
C SER A 2 -9.33 -38.80 -13.84
N VAL A 3 -9.01 -38.14 -12.72
CA VAL A 3 -10.00 -37.43 -11.91
C VAL A 3 -10.11 -36.01 -12.46
N LEU A 4 -11.18 -35.77 -13.22
CA LEU A 4 -11.66 -34.45 -13.61
C LEU A 4 -12.23 -33.75 -12.37
N ALA A 5 -11.73 -32.56 -12.06
CA ALA A 5 -12.27 -31.73 -10.99
C ALA A 5 -13.64 -31.16 -11.40
N VAL A 6 -14.69 -31.55 -10.70
CA VAL A 6 -16.05 -31.00 -10.85
C VAL A 6 -16.16 -29.75 -9.97
N PRO A 7 -16.69 -28.61 -10.48
CA PRO A 7 -16.95 -27.44 -9.65
C PRO A 7 -18.12 -27.71 -8.70
N LEU A 8 -17.93 -27.39 -7.40
CA LEU A 8 -19.01 -27.37 -6.41
C LEU A 8 -20.05 -26.32 -6.82
N LYS A 9 -21.29 -26.76 -7.07
CA LYS A 9 -22.45 -25.86 -7.21
C LYS A 9 -22.71 -25.18 -5.87
N ALA A 10 -22.56 -23.86 -5.83
CA ALA A 10 -23.05 -23.03 -4.74
C ALA A 10 -24.57 -22.84 -4.85
N SER A 11 -25.28 -22.88 -3.71
CA SER A 11 -26.71 -22.59 -3.64
C SER A 11 -27.01 -21.12 -3.98
N ALA A 12 -28.22 -20.89 -4.49
CA ALA A 12 -28.73 -19.61 -4.98
C ALA A 12 -28.48 -18.42 -4.04
N GLY A 13 -27.55 -17.56 -4.43
CA GLY A 13 -27.37 -16.19 -3.98
C GLY A 13 -26.87 -15.36 -5.18
N PRO A 14 -26.93 -14.02 -5.14
CA PRO A 14 -26.33 -13.20 -6.19
C PRO A 14 -24.86 -13.63 -6.39
N PRO A 15 -24.34 -13.63 -7.63
CA PRO A 15 -23.00 -14.13 -7.91
C PRO A 15 -22.01 -13.47 -6.95
N PRO A 16 -21.04 -14.21 -6.39
CA PRO A 16 -20.05 -13.56 -5.56
C PRO A 16 -19.31 -12.56 -6.45
N GLU A 17 -19.48 -11.27 -6.16
CA GLU A 17 -18.77 -10.20 -6.88
C GLU A 17 -17.24 -10.42 -6.83
N TRP A 18 -16.79 -11.23 -5.87
CA TRP A 18 -15.42 -11.65 -5.68
C TRP A 18 -15.14 -13.10 -6.07
N GLU A 19 -14.10 -13.28 -6.87
CA GLU A 19 -13.51 -14.58 -7.22
C GLU A 19 -12.19 -14.77 -6.45
N ILE A 20 -12.09 -15.82 -5.62
CA ILE A 20 -10.86 -16.14 -4.88
C ILE A 20 -9.98 -17.05 -5.73
N PHE A 21 -8.69 -16.71 -5.83
CA PHE A 21 -7.70 -17.47 -6.58
C PHE A 21 -6.77 -18.24 -5.64
N ARG A 22 -6.51 -19.50 -5.98
CA ARG A 22 -5.45 -20.30 -5.34
C ARG A 22 -4.21 -20.24 -6.22
N PRO A 23 -3.17 -19.50 -5.83
CA PRO A 23 -1.96 -19.46 -6.62
C PRO A 23 -1.21 -20.80 -6.56
N THR A 24 -0.51 -21.15 -7.63
CA THR A 24 0.33 -22.37 -7.68
C THR A 24 1.78 -22.02 -7.39
N GLY A 25 2.46 -22.78 -6.55
CA GLY A 25 3.86 -22.51 -6.18
C GLY A 25 4.45 -23.58 -5.27
N LYS A 26 5.75 -23.47 -4.97
CA LYS A 26 6.44 -24.33 -4.00
C LYS A 26 6.22 -23.86 -2.56
N GLN A 27 5.94 -22.58 -2.38
CA GLN A 27 5.73 -21.97 -1.07
C GLN A 27 4.24 -21.78 -0.83
N GLU A 28 3.67 -22.64 -0.01
CA GLU A 28 2.26 -22.57 0.36
C GLU A 28 2.02 -21.52 1.45
N GLN A 29 2.96 -21.38 2.39
CA GLN A 29 2.92 -20.37 3.44
C GLN A 29 3.63 -19.08 3.00
N ALA A 30 2.86 -18.03 2.75
CA ALA A 30 3.36 -16.73 2.35
C ALA A 30 2.37 -15.62 2.75
N SER A 31 2.93 -14.45 3.06
CA SER A 31 2.14 -13.23 3.21
C SER A 31 2.31 -12.34 1.99
N LEU A 32 1.20 -11.84 1.45
CA LEU A 32 1.20 -10.84 0.38
C LEU A 32 0.82 -9.51 0.98
N THR A 33 1.51 -8.45 0.60
CA THR A 33 1.30 -7.10 1.16
C THR A 33 0.73 -6.15 0.11
N ARG A 34 1.14 -6.29 -1.15
CA ARG A 34 0.82 -5.35 -2.23
C ARG A 34 0.64 -6.03 -3.57
N VAL A 35 -0.13 -5.38 -4.44
CA VAL A 35 -0.40 -5.84 -5.80
C VAL A 35 -0.32 -4.66 -6.77
N ALA A 36 0.20 -4.91 -7.97
CA ALA A 36 0.14 -3.98 -9.09
C ALA A 36 -0.43 -4.70 -10.32
N ALA A 37 -1.32 -4.04 -11.06
CA ALA A 37 -1.97 -4.61 -12.24
C ALA A 37 -1.77 -3.71 -13.47
N PRO A 38 -0.59 -3.74 -14.12
CA PRO A 38 -0.35 -2.96 -15.33
C PRO A 38 -1.27 -3.31 -16.50
N GLY A 39 -1.95 -4.45 -16.47
CA GLY A 39 -2.91 -4.84 -17.51
C GLY A 39 -3.86 -5.94 -17.06
N ARG A 40 -4.92 -6.18 -17.85
CA ARG A 40 -5.90 -7.25 -17.58
C ARG A 40 -5.28 -8.66 -17.45
N ASN A 41 -4.16 -8.88 -18.12
CA ASN A 41 -3.44 -10.15 -18.19
C ASN A 41 -2.06 -10.08 -17.54
N ASP A 42 -1.78 -9.02 -16.78
CA ASP A 42 -0.47 -8.83 -16.15
C ASP A 42 -0.66 -8.16 -14.78
N ALA A 43 -0.37 -8.92 -13.73
CA ALA A 43 -0.39 -8.42 -12.37
C ALA A 43 0.69 -9.10 -11.52
N TRP A 44 1.20 -8.36 -10.55
CA TRP A 44 2.26 -8.78 -9.63
C TRP A 44 1.74 -8.65 -8.21
N ALA A 45 1.69 -9.76 -7.48
CA ALA A 45 1.35 -9.78 -6.06
C ALA A 45 2.61 -10.14 -5.27
N MET A 46 3.03 -9.27 -4.36
CA MET A 46 4.31 -9.39 -3.66
C MET A 46 4.16 -9.20 -2.15
N GLY A 47 5.12 -9.75 -1.42
CA GLY A 47 5.23 -9.68 0.04
C GLY A 47 6.45 -10.49 0.49
N SER A 48 6.24 -11.55 1.26
CA SER A 48 7.31 -12.52 1.59
C SER A 48 7.73 -13.38 0.38
N THR A 49 6.95 -13.34 -0.70
CA THR A 49 7.22 -14.03 -1.97
C THR A 49 6.61 -13.22 -3.13
N ALA A 50 6.76 -13.70 -4.36
CA ALA A 50 6.20 -13.05 -5.55
C ALA A 50 5.33 -14.02 -6.37
N PHE A 51 4.13 -13.57 -6.74
CA PHE A 51 3.27 -14.24 -7.70
C PHE A 51 3.02 -13.34 -8.91
N HIS A 52 2.96 -13.94 -10.09
CA HIS A 52 2.67 -13.28 -11.35
C HIS A 52 1.39 -13.85 -11.97
N TRP A 53 0.51 -12.95 -12.41
CA TRP A 53 -0.69 -13.25 -13.18
C TRP A 53 -0.39 -13.08 -14.67
N ASN A 54 -0.68 -14.12 -15.45
CA ASN A 54 -0.46 -14.12 -16.90
C ASN A 54 -1.75 -14.04 -17.73
N GLY A 55 -2.88 -13.65 -17.12
CA GLY A 55 -4.20 -13.69 -17.75
C GLY A 55 -4.98 -14.98 -17.54
N ARG A 56 -4.36 -16.03 -16.98
CA ARG A 56 -5.02 -17.32 -16.73
C ARG A 56 -4.85 -17.84 -15.32
N ALA A 57 -3.64 -17.75 -14.77
CA ALA A 57 -3.33 -18.27 -13.44
C ALA A 57 -2.28 -17.42 -12.73
N TRP A 58 -2.38 -17.38 -11.41
CA TRP A 58 -1.32 -16.87 -10.54
C TRP A 58 -0.27 -17.94 -10.31
N ARG A 59 0.99 -17.64 -10.67
CA ARG A 59 2.12 -18.55 -10.48
C ARG A 59 3.19 -17.90 -9.63
N GLN A 60 3.73 -18.65 -8.69
CA GLN A 60 4.87 -18.20 -7.91
C GLN A 60 6.09 -18.07 -8.82
N VAL A 61 6.80 -16.96 -8.71
CA VAL A 61 8.00 -16.69 -9.49
C VAL A 61 9.15 -16.29 -8.58
N ARG A 62 10.36 -16.61 -9.02
CA ARG A 62 11.58 -16.22 -8.29
C ARG A 62 11.97 -14.79 -8.67
N VAL A 63 12.25 -13.99 -7.67
CA VAL A 63 12.82 -12.64 -7.81
C VAL A 63 14.13 -12.56 -7.04
N PRO A 64 15.06 -11.66 -7.40
CA PRO A 64 16.29 -11.47 -6.63
C PRO A 64 15.98 -11.15 -5.16
N HIS A 65 16.78 -11.68 -4.24
CA HIS A 65 16.51 -11.52 -2.80
C HIS A 65 16.78 -10.08 -2.34
N VAL A 66 15.73 -9.43 -1.83
CA VAL A 66 15.74 -8.05 -1.32
C VAL A 66 15.18 -7.92 0.09
N GLY A 67 14.89 -9.03 0.77
CA GLY A 67 14.09 -9.05 1.99
C GLY A 67 12.60 -9.17 1.66
N GLY A 68 11.74 -8.81 2.62
CA GLY A 68 10.32 -8.66 2.35
C GLY A 68 10.08 -7.53 1.36
N VAL A 69 9.08 -7.67 0.49
CA VAL A 69 8.61 -6.61 -0.39
C VAL A 69 7.49 -5.85 0.31
N ASN A 70 7.71 -4.55 0.53
CA ASN A 70 6.77 -3.66 1.19
C ASN A 70 5.80 -3.01 0.21
N ASP A 71 6.25 -2.74 -1.03
CA ASP A 71 5.42 -2.13 -2.06
C ASP A 71 5.79 -2.53 -3.48
N VAL A 72 4.79 -2.49 -4.37
CA VAL A 72 4.94 -2.73 -5.81
C VAL A 72 4.10 -1.72 -6.58
N SER A 73 4.70 -1.07 -7.58
CA SER A 73 4.03 -0.10 -8.44
C SER A 73 4.39 -0.35 -9.89
N ALA A 74 3.39 -0.34 -10.76
CA ALA A 74 3.58 -0.45 -12.20
C ALA A 74 3.21 0.85 -12.91
N ALA A 75 4.12 1.36 -13.74
CA ALA A 75 3.80 2.38 -14.73
C ALA A 75 3.38 1.74 -16.07
N SER A 76 3.88 0.53 -16.36
CA SER A 76 3.44 -0.29 -17.49
C SER A 76 3.80 -1.76 -17.25
N ALA A 77 3.38 -2.66 -18.14
CA ALA A 77 3.75 -4.09 -18.13
C ALA A 77 5.27 -4.33 -18.24
N LYS A 78 6.04 -3.32 -18.67
CA LYS A 78 7.50 -3.37 -18.85
C LYS A 78 8.25 -2.41 -17.91
N ASP A 79 7.53 -1.84 -16.95
CA ASP A 79 8.08 -0.90 -15.98
C ASP A 79 7.35 -1.06 -14.65
N VAL A 80 7.81 -2.05 -13.88
CA VAL A 80 7.30 -2.35 -12.54
C VAL A 80 8.44 -2.23 -11.56
N TRP A 81 8.22 -1.49 -10.48
CA TRP A 81 9.16 -1.33 -9.39
C TRP A 81 8.62 -1.98 -8.13
N ALA A 82 9.50 -2.61 -7.35
CA ALA A 82 9.19 -3.09 -6.02
C ALA A 82 10.20 -2.54 -5.00
N ALA A 83 9.70 -2.10 -3.85
CA ALA A 83 10.49 -1.70 -2.70
C ALA A 83 10.60 -2.88 -1.73
N GLY A 84 11.83 -3.31 -1.45
CA GLY A 84 12.10 -4.32 -0.43
C GLY A 84 13.10 -3.82 0.62
N ASP A 85 13.17 -4.53 1.74
CA ASP A 85 13.88 -4.10 2.93
C ASP A 85 15.35 -3.71 2.69
N LYS A 86 16.02 -4.37 1.74
CA LYS A 86 17.47 -4.20 1.50
C LYS A 86 17.79 -3.55 0.15
N ALA A 87 16.84 -3.49 -0.78
CA ALA A 87 17.03 -2.95 -2.12
C ALA A 87 15.70 -2.80 -2.86
N THR A 88 15.76 -2.14 -4.02
CA THR A 88 14.65 -2.10 -4.97
C THR A 88 14.80 -3.15 -6.07
N LEU A 89 13.69 -3.57 -6.67
CA LEU A 89 13.65 -4.40 -7.87
C LEU A 89 12.98 -3.64 -9.01
N HIS A 90 13.47 -3.83 -10.23
CA HIS A 90 12.88 -3.29 -11.45
C HIS A 90 12.63 -4.39 -12.49
N TRP A 91 11.40 -4.46 -12.99
CA TRP A 91 10.99 -5.35 -14.07
C TRP A 91 10.96 -4.59 -15.39
N SER A 92 11.74 -5.07 -16.35
CA SER A 92 11.86 -4.47 -17.69
C SER A 92 10.93 -5.08 -18.74
N GLY A 93 10.01 -5.96 -18.36
CA GLY A 93 9.25 -6.80 -19.30
C GLY A 93 9.89 -8.14 -19.63
N ARG A 94 11.13 -8.39 -19.15
CA ARG A 94 11.85 -9.65 -19.38
C ARG A 94 12.40 -10.28 -18.12
N ARG A 95 13.01 -9.47 -17.25
CA ARG A 95 13.62 -9.93 -16.01
C ARG A 95 13.53 -8.88 -14.91
N TRP A 96 13.49 -9.35 -13.68
CA TRP A 96 13.71 -8.51 -12.50
C TRP A 96 15.20 -8.25 -12.31
N THR A 97 15.56 -7.00 -12.13
CA THR A 97 16.92 -6.54 -11.84
C THR A 97 16.93 -5.84 -10.49
N LYS A 98 17.92 -6.14 -9.65
CA LYS A 98 18.10 -5.53 -8.33
C LYS A 98 18.87 -4.22 -8.47
N TYR A 99 18.38 -3.17 -7.82
CA TYR A 99 19.02 -1.87 -7.71
C TYR A 99 19.12 -1.44 -6.24
N ALA A 100 20.32 -1.07 -5.81
CA ALA A 100 20.51 -0.44 -4.50
C ALA A 100 19.88 0.96 -4.51
N TYR A 101 19.10 1.29 -3.48
CA TYR A 101 18.82 2.68 -3.16
C TYR A 101 20.06 3.31 -2.51
N VAL A 102 20.15 4.63 -2.53
CA VAL A 102 21.26 5.36 -1.90
C VAL A 102 21.19 5.14 -0.39
N ASP A 103 22.29 4.73 0.23
CA ASP A 103 22.33 4.59 1.68
C ASP A 103 22.10 5.96 2.36
N PRO A 104 20.99 6.15 3.09
CA PRO A 104 20.68 7.46 3.66
C PRO A 104 21.54 7.76 4.91
N ARG A 105 22.18 6.76 5.52
CA ARG A 105 22.84 6.89 6.84
C ARG A 105 23.95 7.92 6.86
N SER A 106 24.65 8.13 5.74
CA SER A 106 25.69 9.17 5.63
C SER A 106 25.13 10.59 5.75
N SER A 107 23.84 10.79 5.45
CA SER A 107 23.16 12.08 5.47
C SER A 107 22.26 12.28 6.69
N ILE A 108 21.62 11.21 7.20
CA ILE A 108 20.63 11.30 8.27
C ILE A 108 20.96 10.47 9.52
N GLY A 109 22.02 9.66 9.51
CA GLY A 109 22.38 8.74 10.60
C GLY A 109 21.46 7.51 10.69
N GLY A 110 21.62 6.74 11.77
CA GLY A 110 20.80 5.55 12.06
C GLY A 110 21.39 4.22 11.57
N GLN A 111 20.69 3.12 11.87
CA GLN A 111 21.25 1.77 11.78
C GLN A 111 20.66 0.94 10.63
N PHE A 112 19.33 0.92 10.50
CA PHE A 112 18.60 -0.01 9.63
C PHE A 112 17.73 0.73 8.61
N PRO A 113 18.29 1.10 7.44
CA PRO A 113 17.50 1.72 6.38
C PRO A 113 16.65 0.67 5.67
N SER A 114 15.38 0.97 5.42
CA SER A 114 14.45 0.11 4.67
C SER A 114 13.61 0.95 3.69
N ALA A 115 13.40 0.40 2.49
CA ALA A 115 12.48 0.97 1.51
C ALA A 115 11.05 0.51 1.79
N ILE A 116 10.13 1.46 1.95
CA ILE A 116 8.76 1.19 2.41
C ILE A 116 7.75 1.29 1.26
N SER A 117 7.85 2.31 0.42
CA SER A 117 6.89 2.52 -0.67
C SER A 117 7.59 2.99 -1.93
N VAL A 118 7.08 2.55 -3.08
CA VAL A 118 7.60 2.96 -4.40
C VAL A 118 6.46 3.34 -5.32
N LYS A 119 6.64 4.44 -6.05
CA LYS A 119 5.73 4.88 -7.10
C LYS A 119 6.47 5.03 -8.42
N ALA A 120 6.15 4.16 -9.36
CA ALA A 120 6.61 4.27 -10.74
C ALA A 120 5.73 5.28 -11.51
N ILE A 121 6.37 6.18 -12.27
CA ILE A 121 5.71 7.12 -13.17
C ILE A 121 6.03 6.74 -14.62
N ASN A 122 7.31 6.50 -14.91
CA ASN A 122 7.81 6.01 -16.19
C ASN A 122 9.24 5.42 -16.00
N PRO A 123 9.87 4.82 -17.04
CA PRO A 123 11.15 4.13 -16.88
C PRO A 123 12.31 5.00 -16.38
N ARG A 124 12.18 6.33 -16.44
CA ARG A 124 13.18 7.30 -15.99
C ARG A 124 12.75 8.11 -14.78
N ASP A 125 11.60 7.81 -14.19
CA ASP A 125 11.06 8.53 -13.04
C ASP A 125 10.25 7.60 -12.15
N ALA A 126 10.81 7.35 -10.97
CA ALA A 126 10.15 6.64 -9.89
C ALA A 126 10.54 7.28 -8.57
N TRP A 127 9.65 7.18 -7.59
CA TRP A 127 9.84 7.77 -6.27
C TRP A 127 9.82 6.67 -5.22
N LEU A 128 10.73 6.78 -4.25
CA LEU A 128 10.89 5.85 -3.15
C LEU A 128 10.76 6.64 -1.84
N ALA A 129 9.91 6.16 -0.95
CA ALA A 129 9.88 6.58 0.45
C ALA A 129 10.37 5.42 1.31
N GLY A 130 11.22 5.73 2.28
CA GLY A 130 11.77 4.74 3.21
C GLY A 130 12.05 5.34 4.57
N ASN A 131 12.51 4.51 5.49
CA ASN A 131 12.84 4.91 6.86
C ASN A 131 14.20 4.36 7.26
N VAL A 132 14.88 5.04 8.19
CA VAL A 132 16.01 4.51 8.94
C VAL A 132 15.68 4.53 10.43
N GLN A 133 16.06 3.48 11.15
CA GLN A 133 15.95 3.46 12.61
C GLN A 133 17.07 4.31 13.23
N LYS A 134 16.70 5.34 13.98
CA LYS A 134 17.57 6.05 14.94
C LYS A 134 17.41 5.41 16.33
N ASP A 135 18.39 5.61 17.20
CA ASP A 135 18.46 4.94 18.51
C ASP A 135 17.18 5.12 19.33
N ALA A 136 16.83 4.09 20.11
CA ALA A 136 15.58 3.98 20.85
C ALA A 136 15.57 4.91 22.07
N GLY A 137 15.05 6.12 21.91
CA GLY A 137 14.88 7.08 23.02
C GLY A 137 13.57 7.88 23.01
N GLY A 138 12.68 7.66 22.04
CA GLY A 138 11.42 8.41 21.90
C GLY A 138 10.26 7.56 21.38
N VAL A 139 9.06 8.15 21.30
CA VAL A 139 7.81 7.48 20.87
C VAL A 139 7.93 6.90 19.45
N ASN A 140 8.77 7.50 18.59
CA ASN A 140 9.03 7.02 17.24
C ASN A 140 10.54 6.97 16.94
N PRO A 141 11.15 5.78 16.78
CA PRO A 141 12.58 5.65 16.51
C PRO A 141 12.92 5.79 15.02
N TRP A 142 11.98 6.16 14.15
CA TRP A 142 12.19 6.15 12.70
C TRP A 142 12.37 7.56 12.14
N GLN A 143 13.25 7.67 11.15
CA GLN A 143 13.41 8.87 10.33
C GLN A 143 13.17 8.55 8.85
N GLY A 144 12.25 9.28 8.23
CA GLY A 144 11.95 9.20 6.81
C GLY A 144 13.06 9.69 5.89
N PHE A 145 13.18 9.05 4.72
CA PHE A 145 13.96 9.53 3.59
C PHE A 145 13.20 9.36 2.27
N VAL A 146 13.51 10.21 1.29
CA VAL A 146 12.90 10.15 -0.04
C VAL A 146 13.98 10.09 -1.11
N GLN A 147 13.80 9.23 -2.10
CA GLN A 147 14.69 9.14 -3.24
C GLN A 147 13.92 9.17 -4.56
N ARG A 148 14.59 9.66 -5.60
CA ARG A 148 14.07 9.67 -6.96
C ARG A 148 14.99 8.90 -7.90
N TRP A 149 14.39 8.05 -8.71
CA TRP A 149 15.05 7.37 -9.82
C TRP A 149 15.12 8.31 -11.01
N ASN A 150 16.31 8.44 -11.61
CA ASN A 150 16.54 9.31 -12.77
C ASN A 150 16.72 8.56 -14.10
N GLY A 151 16.39 7.26 -14.15
CA GLY A 151 16.66 6.39 -15.29
C GLY A 151 17.96 5.60 -15.21
N LYS A 152 18.85 5.92 -14.25
CA LYS A 152 20.14 5.23 -14.07
C LYS A 152 20.43 4.84 -12.64
N LYS A 153 20.14 5.73 -11.69
CA LYS A 153 20.37 5.50 -10.25
C LYS A 153 19.32 6.23 -9.43
N TRP A 154 19.14 5.75 -8.20
CA TRP A 154 18.43 6.49 -7.18
C TRP A 154 19.25 7.70 -6.72
N GLN A 155 18.56 8.78 -6.38
CA GLN A 155 19.14 10.01 -5.83
C GLN A 155 18.38 10.37 -4.57
N LEU A 156 19.11 10.47 -3.45
CA LEU A 156 18.55 10.96 -2.20
C LEU A 156 18.15 12.43 -2.35
N LEU A 157 16.93 12.75 -1.92
CA LEU A 157 16.40 14.11 -1.95
C LEU A 157 16.41 14.72 -0.56
N HIS A 158 16.64 16.03 -0.51
CA HIS A 158 16.34 16.79 0.67
C HIS A 158 14.82 16.95 0.80
N ILE A 159 14.31 16.67 2.00
CA ILE A 159 12.91 16.83 2.38
C ILE A 159 12.84 17.74 3.60
N PRO A 160 11.70 18.42 3.85
CA PRO A 160 11.50 19.16 5.09
C PRO A 160 11.77 18.27 6.29
N GLU A 161 12.28 18.84 7.37
CA GLU A 161 12.46 18.11 8.62
C GLU A 161 11.14 17.50 9.06
N LEU A 162 11.15 16.18 9.27
CA LEU A 162 9.95 15.42 9.61
C LEU A 162 9.75 15.26 11.12
N GLY A 163 10.63 15.84 11.95
CA GLY A 163 10.72 15.48 13.36
C GLY A 163 11.11 14.00 13.55
N ALA A 164 10.64 13.39 14.63
CA ALA A 164 10.73 11.94 14.86
C ALA A 164 9.64 11.23 14.03
N GLY A 165 9.80 11.31 12.71
CA GLY A 165 8.76 10.95 11.77
C GLY A 165 9.16 9.86 10.77
N SER A 166 8.25 8.92 10.56
CA SER A 166 8.35 7.83 9.58
C SER A 166 7.53 8.15 8.33
N LEU A 167 7.92 7.61 7.19
CA LEU A 167 7.14 7.64 5.95
C LEU A 167 6.53 6.28 5.69
N THR A 168 5.26 6.27 5.29
CA THR A 168 4.48 5.04 5.08
C THR A 168 4.17 4.80 3.61
N THR A 169 4.10 5.86 2.80
CA THR A 169 3.61 5.74 1.42
C THR A 169 4.07 6.90 0.53
N VAL A 170 4.25 6.60 -0.76
CA VAL A 170 4.38 7.60 -1.83
C VAL A 170 3.32 7.36 -2.92
N GLY A 171 2.69 8.45 -3.36
CA GLY A 171 1.77 8.49 -4.50
C GLY A 171 2.11 9.67 -5.40
N ALA A 172 1.87 9.54 -6.70
CA ALA A 172 2.16 10.60 -7.66
C ALA A 172 1.21 10.53 -8.85
N SER A 173 0.75 11.69 -9.29
CA SER A 173 0.03 11.85 -10.56
C SER A 173 0.97 12.25 -11.70
N ALA A 174 2.06 12.95 -11.37
CA ALA A 174 3.09 13.40 -12.30
C ALA A 174 4.43 13.61 -11.58
N ARG A 175 5.51 13.83 -12.35
CA ARG A 175 6.86 14.13 -11.83
C ARG A 175 6.95 15.32 -10.87
N HIS A 176 5.99 16.23 -10.98
CA HIS A 176 5.91 17.50 -10.27
C HIS A 176 4.67 17.55 -9.37
N ASP A 177 4.01 16.41 -9.15
CA ASP A 177 2.90 16.30 -8.21
C ASP A 177 3.01 14.95 -7.50
N VAL A 178 3.86 14.96 -6.48
CA VAL A 178 4.19 13.79 -5.66
C VAL A 178 3.75 14.07 -4.24
N TRP A 179 3.05 13.11 -3.67
CA TRP A 179 2.48 13.15 -2.34
C TRP A 179 3.04 12.01 -1.52
N ILE A 180 3.45 12.30 -0.31
CA ILE A 180 4.01 11.33 0.63
C ILE A 180 3.24 11.48 1.92
N ALA A 181 2.84 10.37 2.51
CA ALA A 181 2.28 10.37 3.84
C ALA A 181 3.16 9.56 4.79
N GLY A 182 3.00 9.87 6.07
CA GLY A 182 3.78 9.30 7.14
C GLY A 182 3.21 9.73 8.48
N ASP A 183 4.01 9.57 9.52
CA ASP A 183 3.66 9.88 10.90
C ASP A 183 4.81 10.69 11.53
N ASP A 184 4.49 11.55 12.49
CA ASP A 184 5.43 12.37 13.28
C ASP A 184 5.00 12.35 14.75
N ALA A 185 5.96 12.40 15.67
CA ALA A 185 5.68 12.48 17.09
C ALA A 185 5.55 13.96 17.50
N VAL A 186 4.34 14.39 17.79
CA VAL A 186 4.02 15.75 18.23
C VAL A 186 3.36 15.69 19.59
N ASP A 187 3.95 16.33 20.59
CA ASP A 187 3.48 16.33 21.99
C ASP A 187 3.27 14.91 22.56
N ASN A 188 4.22 14.01 22.27
CA ASN A 188 4.18 12.58 22.64
C ASN A 188 3.03 11.76 22.01
N LEU A 189 2.35 12.30 21.00
CA LEU A 189 1.31 11.61 20.24
C LEU A 189 1.76 11.40 18.79
N THR A 190 1.44 10.25 18.21
CA THR A 190 1.64 10.01 16.77
C THR A 190 0.61 10.79 15.97
N GLN A 191 1.07 11.72 15.14
CA GLN A 191 0.26 12.53 14.24
C GLN A 191 0.65 12.26 12.79
N ALA A 192 -0.33 12.06 11.91
CA ALA A 192 -0.05 11.84 10.50
C ALA A 192 0.48 13.12 9.85
N ILE A 193 1.45 12.97 8.95
CA ILE A 193 2.00 14.05 8.14
C ILE A 193 1.77 13.78 6.66
N ILE A 194 1.64 14.86 5.90
CA ILE A 194 1.55 14.82 4.44
C ILE A 194 2.58 15.80 3.86
N LEU A 195 3.37 15.33 2.91
CA LEU A 195 4.30 16.13 2.12
C LEU A 195 3.83 16.20 0.67
N ARG A 196 3.97 17.36 0.04
CA ARG A 196 3.74 17.54 -1.40
C ARG A 196 4.96 18.15 -2.05
N TRP A 197 5.43 17.54 -3.13
CA TRP A 197 6.39 18.10 -4.06
C TRP A 197 5.67 18.67 -5.28
N ASN A 198 5.90 19.95 -5.58
CA ASN A 198 5.30 20.63 -6.74
C ASN A 198 6.23 20.72 -7.98
N GLY A 199 7.37 20.00 -7.96
CA GLY A 199 8.41 20.14 -8.98
C GLY A 199 9.57 21.07 -8.60
N ARG A 200 9.43 21.87 -7.54
CA ARG A 200 10.46 22.82 -7.07
C ARG A 200 10.65 22.81 -5.57
N THR A 201 9.56 22.78 -4.81
CA THR A 201 9.57 22.91 -3.36
C THR A 201 8.66 21.88 -2.72
N TRP A 202 9.01 21.49 -1.50
CA TRP A 202 8.15 20.69 -0.64
C TRP A 202 7.21 21.57 0.19
N LYS A 203 5.99 21.09 0.42
CA LYS A 203 5.06 21.64 1.43
C LYS A 203 4.64 20.51 2.37
N ARG A 204 4.58 20.81 3.68
CA ARG A 204 4.22 19.87 4.75
C ARG A 204 2.92 20.30 5.43
N TRP A 205 2.10 19.32 5.81
CA TRP A 205 0.94 19.47 6.68
C TRP A 205 0.98 18.41 7.78
N ILE A 206 0.49 18.77 8.97
CA ILE A 206 0.17 17.84 10.05
C ILE A 206 -1.34 17.62 10.04
N VAL A 207 -1.75 16.36 10.12
CA VAL A 207 -3.16 15.96 10.24
C VAL A 207 -3.42 15.65 11.70
N ALA A 208 -3.85 16.66 12.44
CA ALA A 208 -4.16 16.49 13.86
C ALA A 208 -5.33 15.51 14.08
N PRO A 209 -5.34 14.78 15.21
CA PRO A 209 -6.52 14.06 15.69
C PRO A 209 -7.68 15.03 15.94
N ARG A 210 -8.92 14.55 15.78
CA ARG A 210 -10.12 15.36 16.13
C ARG A 210 -10.30 15.50 17.63
N ASN A 211 -9.93 14.46 18.37
CA ASN A 211 -10.17 14.34 19.79
C ASN A 211 -8.81 14.48 20.51
N PRO A 212 -8.72 15.28 21.58
CA PRO A 212 -7.54 15.30 22.44
C PRO A 212 -7.17 13.89 22.93
N GLY A 213 -5.87 13.59 22.99
CA GLY A 213 -5.39 12.27 23.42
C GLY A 213 -5.63 11.14 22.41
N TRP A 214 -5.92 11.46 21.15
CA TRP A 214 -5.95 10.49 20.06
C TRP A 214 -4.73 10.62 19.16
N GLU A 215 -4.42 9.56 18.46
CA GLU A 215 -3.34 9.48 17.50
C GLU A 215 -3.90 9.18 16.10
N THR A 216 -3.11 9.47 15.08
CA THR A 216 -3.49 9.32 13.66
C THR A 216 -2.34 8.69 12.90
N SER A 217 -2.68 7.79 11.97
CA SER A 217 -1.71 7.26 11.02
C SER A 217 -2.30 7.13 9.63
N LEU A 218 -1.52 7.50 8.62
CA LEU A 218 -1.86 7.32 7.20
C LEU A 218 -1.08 6.15 6.61
N GLN A 219 -1.78 5.29 5.89
CA GLN A 219 -1.24 4.04 5.35
C GLN A 219 -1.04 4.08 3.83
N LYS A 220 -1.87 4.86 3.13
CA LYS A 220 -1.76 5.03 1.68
C LYS A 220 -2.17 6.43 1.23
N VAL A 221 -1.48 6.94 0.22
CA VAL A 221 -1.87 8.12 -0.55
C VAL A 221 -2.02 7.78 -2.04
N LEU A 222 -3.16 8.17 -2.61
CA LEU A 222 -3.49 8.03 -4.03
C LEU A 222 -3.62 9.42 -4.64
N ALA A 223 -2.63 9.82 -5.44
CA ALA A 223 -2.69 11.05 -6.22
C ALA A 223 -3.26 10.75 -7.61
N LEU A 224 -4.46 11.28 -7.87
CA LEU A 224 -5.11 11.19 -9.19
C LEU A 224 -4.80 12.41 -10.05
N SER A 225 -4.73 13.58 -9.42
CA SER A 225 -4.30 14.85 -10.03
C SER A 225 -3.81 15.82 -8.94
N GLY A 226 -3.27 16.97 -9.34
CA GLY A 226 -2.86 18.02 -8.39
C GLY A 226 -4.01 18.62 -7.55
N SER A 227 -5.26 18.30 -7.90
CA SER A 227 -6.50 18.74 -7.24
C SER A 227 -7.39 17.59 -6.76
N ASP A 228 -6.95 16.34 -6.88
CA ASP A 228 -7.72 15.17 -6.45
C ASP A 228 -6.75 14.12 -5.90
N VAL A 229 -6.63 14.12 -4.57
CA VAL A 229 -5.74 13.21 -3.84
C VAL A 229 -6.49 12.64 -2.65
N TRP A 230 -6.37 11.33 -2.46
CA TRP A 230 -6.99 10.62 -1.36
C TRP A 230 -5.92 10.03 -0.46
N ALA A 231 -6.13 10.12 0.84
CA ALA A 231 -5.30 9.42 1.82
C ALA A 231 -6.18 8.61 2.76
N VAL A 232 -5.75 7.41 3.10
CA VAL A 232 -6.49 6.53 4.02
C VAL A 232 -5.57 5.99 5.11
N GLY A 233 -6.18 5.66 6.24
CA GLY A 233 -5.48 5.15 7.40
C GLY A 233 -6.44 4.91 8.56
N TYR A 234 -6.00 5.25 9.77
CA TYR A 234 -6.77 5.04 10.98
C TYR A 234 -6.42 6.05 12.09
N THR A 235 -7.25 6.06 13.13
CA THR A 235 -7.05 6.79 14.38
C THR A 235 -7.25 5.86 15.56
N TRP A 236 -6.63 6.15 16.70
CA TRP A 236 -6.84 5.41 17.94
C TRP A 236 -6.71 6.34 19.14
N ALA A 237 -7.34 5.98 20.26
CA ALA A 237 -7.13 6.69 21.51
C ALA A 237 -5.76 6.30 22.09
N HIS A 238 -4.98 7.28 22.53
CA HIS A 238 -3.69 7.03 23.18
C HIS A 238 -3.85 6.12 24.40
N GLY A 239 -2.90 5.23 24.62
CA GLY A 239 -2.95 4.23 25.69
C GLY A 239 -3.94 3.07 25.47
N ASN A 240 -4.92 3.21 24.58
CA ASN A 240 -5.71 2.09 24.10
C ASN A 240 -4.94 1.43 22.95
N GLY A 241 -4.45 0.21 23.18
CA GLY A 241 -3.69 -0.55 22.19
C GLY A 241 -4.43 -0.79 20.87
N PRO A 242 -3.93 -1.69 20.01
CA PRO A 242 -4.44 -1.86 18.63
C PRO A 242 -5.94 -2.19 18.50
N GLY A 243 -6.62 -2.56 19.59
CA GLY A 243 -8.06 -2.80 19.64
C GLY A 243 -8.96 -1.58 19.42
N GLY A 244 -8.43 -0.35 19.55
CA GLY A 244 -9.19 0.90 19.46
C GLY A 244 -9.14 1.61 18.10
N ARG A 245 -8.66 0.95 17.03
CA ARG A 245 -8.48 1.59 15.72
C ARG A 245 -9.82 1.89 15.03
N ARG A 246 -9.93 3.10 14.48
CA ARG A 246 -11.08 3.57 13.69
C ARG A 246 -10.61 4.02 12.31
N PRO A 247 -11.32 3.67 11.23
CA PRO A 247 -10.87 3.96 9.88
C PRO A 247 -10.94 5.46 9.61
N MET A 248 -10.06 5.95 8.74
CA MET A 248 -10.02 7.36 8.36
C MET A 248 -9.74 7.51 6.86
N ALA A 249 -10.44 8.46 6.22
CA ALA A 249 -10.17 8.92 4.87
C ALA A 249 -10.06 10.45 4.83
N LEU A 250 -9.13 10.96 4.02
CA LEU A 250 -8.90 12.36 3.72
C LEU A 250 -9.00 12.59 2.22
N HIS A 251 -9.55 13.72 1.80
CA HIS A 251 -9.62 14.15 0.41
C HIS A 251 -9.01 15.55 0.26
N TRP A 252 -8.15 15.71 -0.72
CA TRP A 252 -7.61 16.99 -1.18
C TRP A 252 -8.34 17.42 -2.44
N ASN A 253 -8.91 18.62 -2.41
CA ASN A 253 -9.70 19.19 -3.50
C ASN A 253 -8.97 20.27 -4.32
N GLY A 254 -7.63 20.36 -4.21
CA GLY A 254 -6.83 21.43 -4.81
C GLY A 254 -6.53 22.59 -3.87
N HIS A 255 -7.30 22.76 -2.80
CA HIS A 255 -7.18 23.90 -1.89
C HIS A 255 -6.83 23.48 -0.46
N GLY A 256 -7.46 22.41 0.02
CA GLY A 256 -7.30 21.94 1.39
C GLY A 256 -7.59 20.44 1.53
N TRP A 257 -7.07 19.86 2.61
CA TRP A 257 -7.43 18.51 3.04
C TRP A 257 -8.69 18.55 3.89
N ALA A 258 -9.64 17.66 3.60
CA ALA A 258 -10.84 17.46 4.40
C ALA A 258 -11.01 15.99 4.77
N ARG A 259 -11.40 15.72 6.02
CA ARG A 259 -11.82 14.38 6.46
C ARG A 259 -13.12 14.00 5.78
N THR A 260 -13.16 12.82 5.18
CA THR A 260 -14.36 12.26 4.58
C THR A 260 -14.92 11.18 5.51
N PRO A 261 -16.22 11.20 5.85
CA PRO A 261 -16.83 10.18 6.68
C PRO A 261 -16.66 8.78 6.07
N VAL A 262 -16.30 7.82 6.92
CA VAL A 262 -16.19 6.40 6.59
C VAL A 262 -17.06 5.61 7.58
N PRO A 263 -17.71 4.53 7.17
CA PRO A 263 -18.37 3.62 8.10
C PRO A 263 -17.35 3.11 9.13
N ASP A 264 -17.68 3.25 10.41
CA ASP A 264 -16.80 2.84 11.51
C ASP A 264 -17.26 1.49 12.05
N GLU A 265 -16.45 0.47 11.82
CA GLU A 265 -16.67 -0.90 12.33
C GLU A 265 -15.48 -1.38 13.16
N GLY A 266 -14.74 -0.47 13.79
CA GLY A 266 -13.50 -0.83 14.49
C GLY A 266 -12.48 -1.43 13.53
N ALA A 267 -12.21 -0.70 12.45
CA ALA A 267 -11.35 -1.13 11.35
C ALA A 267 -10.22 -0.14 11.08
N GLN A 268 -9.27 -0.56 10.25
CA GLN A 268 -8.29 0.33 9.66
C GLN A 268 -8.32 0.20 8.14
N LEU A 269 -7.92 1.26 7.45
CA LEU A 269 -7.72 1.25 6.00
C LEU A 269 -6.22 1.19 5.69
N THR A 270 -5.84 0.34 4.73
CA THR A 270 -4.45 0.07 4.36
C THR A 270 -4.11 0.47 2.93
N ASP A 271 -5.10 0.53 2.05
CA ASP A 271 -4.90 0.89 0.64
C ASP A 271 -6.12 1.62 0.08
N VAL A 272 -5.88 2.42 -0.96
CA VAL A 272 -6.91 3.12 -1.72
C VAL A 272 -6.49 3.23 -3.19
N VAL A 273 -7.40 2.85 -4.10
CA VAL A 273 -7.15 2.82 -5.54
C VAL A 273 -8.35 3.35 -6.33
N LYS A 274 -8.08 3.79 -7.56
CA LYS A 274 -9.13 3.99 -8.57
C LYS A 274 -9.26 2.73 -9.42
N ALA A 275 -10.45 2.16 -9.49
CA ALA A 275 -10.77 0.97 -10.26
C ALA A 275 -12.18 1.08 -10.86
N GLY A 276 -12.33 0.74 -12.15
CA GLY A 276 -13.61 0.86 -12.84
C GLY A 276 -14.21 2.28 -12.86
N GLY A 277 -13.38 3.33 -12.72
CA GLY A 277 -13.82 4.72 -12.62
C GLY A 277 -14.16 5.19 -11.20
N HIS A 278 -14.22 4.28 -10.23
CA HIS A 278 -14.63 4.54 -8.85
C HIS A 278 -13.43 4.39 -7.91
N LEU A 279 -13.55 4.92 -6.68
CA LEU A 279 -12.54 4.68 -5.64
C LEU A 279 -12.93 3.50 -4.77
N TRP A 280 -11.92 2.73 -4.40
CA TRP A 280 -12.02 1.58 -3.52
C TRP A 280 -10.95 1.68 -2.47
N ALA A 281 -11.30 1.37 -1.22
CA ALA A 281 -10.35 1.25 -0.13
C ALA A 281 -10.46 -0.15 0.50
N SER A 282 -9.34 -0.67 0.99
CA SER A 282 -9.30 -1.93 1.72
C SER A 282 -8.70 -1.74 3.10
N GLY A 283 -8.91 -2.75 3.94
CA GLY A 283 -8.17 -2.98 5.15
C GLY A 283 -8.76 -4.15 5.91
N TYR A 284 -8.80 -4.05 7.23
CA TYR A 284 -9.30 -5.11 8.09
C TYR A 284 -9.79 -4.57 9.43
N THR A 285 -10.72 -5.32 10.05
CA THR A 285 -11.23 -5.04 11.40
C THR A 285 -10.20 -5.44 12.46
N THR A 286 -10.37 -4.96 13.69
CA THR A 286 -9.59 -5.43 14.86
C THR A 286 -9.60 -6.96 15.01
N GLY A 287 -10.71 -7.60 14.64
CA GLY A 287 -10.86 -9.07 14.66
C GLY A 287 -10.16 -9.80 13.51
N GLY A 288 -9.42 -9.11 12.64
CA GLY A 288 -8.72 -9.72 11.51
C GLY A 288 -9.66 -10.24 10.42
N THR A 289 -10.77 -9.52 10.17
CA THR A 289 -11.67 -9.77 9.04
C THR A 289 -11.41 -8.73 7.95
N PRO A 290 -11.42 -9.10 6.65
CA PRO A 290 -11.26 -8.13 5.58
C PRO A 290 -12.34 -7.05 5.63
N TYR A 291 -11.94 -5.82 5.29
CA TYR A 291 -12.81 -4.67 5.21
C TYR A 291 -12.59 -3.97 3.87
N ALA A 292 -13.68 -3.59 3.20
CA ALA A 292 -13.62 -2.87 1.93
C ALA A 292 -14.68 -1.77 1.88
N LEU A 293 -14.31 -0.66 1.28
CA LEU A 293 -15.18 0.49 1.04
C LEU A 293 -15.18 0.85 -0.44
N HIS A 294 -16.33 1.31 -0.91
CA HIS A 294 -16.55 1.84 -2.24
C HIS A 294 -17.00 3.30 -2.17
N TRP A 295 -16.43 4.16 -2.99
CA TRP A 295 -16.83 5.55 -3.11
C TRP A 295 -17.91 5.70 -4.16
N THR A 296 -19.06 6.20 -3.72
CA THR A 296 -20.25 6.42 -4.57
C THR A 296 -20.24 7.75 -5.33
N GLY A 297 -19.15 8.52 -5.26
CA GLY A 297 -19.10 9.91 -5.71
C GLY A 297 -19.46 10.93 -4.63
N ARG A 298 -20.19 10.50 -3.58
CA ARG A 298 -20.61 11.36 -2.46
C ARG A 298 -20.22 10.86 -1.08
N ARG A 299 -20.20 9.54 -0.89
CA ARG A 299 -19.87 8.91 0.41
C ARG A 299 -19.19 7.56 0.22
N TRP A 300 -18.40 7.18 1.22
CA TRP A 300 -17.90 5.82 1.35
C TRP A 300 -19.02 4.91 1.86
N THR A 301 -19.24 3.80 1.17
CA THR A 301 -20.16 2.73 1.57
C THR A 301 -19.41 1.43 1.70
N LYS A 302 -19.82 0.59 2.65
CA LYS A 302 -19.25 -0.74 2.79
C LYS A 302 -19.48 -1.54 1.51
N ALA A 303 -18.40 -2.14 1.02
CA ALA A 303 -18.46 -3.08 -0.08
C ALA A 303 -18.48 -4.52 0.46
N PRO A 304 -19.10 -5.46 -0.26
CA PRO A 304 -19.00 -6.86 0.09
C PRO A 304 -17.53 -7.30 0.03
N VAL A 305 -17.15 -8.21 0.92
CA VAL A 305 -15.82 -8.86 0.94
C VAL A 305 -16.03 -10.37 0.91
N PRO A 306 -15.06 -11.16 0.40
CA PRO A 306 -15.15 -12.61 0.47
C PRO A 306 -15.24 -13.08 1.91
N ARG A 307 -16.16 -14.03 2.18
CA ARG A 307 -16.27 -14.66 3.49
C ARG A 307 -15.07 -15.58 3.71
N ILE A 308 -14.12 -15.13 4.52
CA ILE A 308 -13.00 -15.92 5.01
C ILE A 308 -13.00 -15.87 6.54
N ALA A 309 -12.61 -16.98 7.18
CA ALA A 309 -12.68 -17.10 8.63
C ALA A 309 -11.72 -16.13 9.35
N GLN A 310 -10.49 -15.97 8.82
CA GLN A 310 -9.49 -15.06 9.34
C GLN A 310 -8.54 -14.62 8.21
N GLY A 311 -8.39 -13.31 8.03
CA GLY A 311 -7.51 -12.77 7.01
C GLY A 311 -7.68 -11.28 6.78
N SER A 312 -6.76 -10.71 6.01
CA SER A 312 -6.69 -9.27 5.77
C SER A 312 -6.50 -8.99 4.28
N PHE A 313 -7.10 -7.92 3.78
CA PHE A 313 -6.68 -7.32 2.52
C PHE A 313 -5.73 -6.16 2.83
N TYR A 314 -4.50 -6.30 2.37
CA TYR A 314 -3.47 -5.29 2.57
C TYR A 314 -3.32 -4.36 1.37
N GLY A 315 -3.48 -4.88 0.16
CA GLY A 315 -3.28 -4.12 -1.07
C GLY A 315 -4.35 -4.34 -2.11
N LEU A 316 -4.61 -3.31 -2.90
CA LEU A 316 -5.54 -3.29 -4.03
C LEU A 316 -4.82 -2.88 -5.32
N ALA A 317 -5.33 -3.31 -6.47
CA ALA A 317 -4.93 -2.77 -7.77
C ALA A 317 -6.13 -2.75 -8.72
N GLY A 318 -6.45 -1.57 -9.27
CA GLY A 318 -7.43 -1.46 -10.34
C GLY A 318 -6.96 -2.20 -11.59
N ILE A 319 -7.87 -2.94 -12.22
CA ILE A 319 -7.57 -3.67 -13.45
C ILE A 319 -7.95 -2.77 -14.64
N PRO A 320 -7.03 -2.50 -15.58
CA PRO A 320 -7.38 -1.77 -16.79
C PRO A 320 -8.52 -2.47 -17.55
N GLY A 321 -9.63 -1.76 -17.75
CA GLY A 321 -10.83 -2.26 -18.41
C GLY A 321 -11.94 -2.77 -17.47
N GLY A 322 -11.74 -2.78 -16.15
CA GLY A 322 -12.80 -3.07 -15.18
C GLY A 322 -12.37 -4.04 -14.07
N GLY A 323 -12.95 -3.83 -12.88
CA GLY A 323 -12.66 -4.60 -11.68
C GLY A 323 -11.37 -4.22 -10.95
N LEU A 324 -11.07 -4.95 -9.89
CA LEU A 324 -9.82 -4.81 -9.12
C LEU A 324 -9.31 -6.15 -8.59
N TRP A 325 -8.01 -6.21 -8.35
CA TRP A 325 -7.38 -7.23 -7.53
C TRP A 325 -7.31 -6.75 -6.08
N ALA A 326 -7.52 -7.67 -5.14
CA ALA A 326 -7.22 -7.52 -3.73
C ALA A 326 -6.28 -8.64 -3.29
N VAL A 327 -5.24 -8.30 -2.53
CA VAL A 327 -4.30 -9.28 -1.98
C VAL A 327 -4.10 -9.09 -0.49
N GLY A 328 -3.78 -10.20 0.16
CA GLY A 328 -3.29 -10.18 1.52
C GLY A 328 -2.97 -11.57 2.04
N SER A 329 -3.28 -11.81 3.31
CA SER A 329 -3.01 -13.08 3.98
C SER A 329 -4.30 -13.64 4.57
N ARG A 330 -4.47 -14.96 4.45
CA ARG A 330 -5.40 -15.75 5.27
C ARG A 330 -4.60 -16.51 6.32
N TYR A 331 -5.15 -16.66 7.51
CA TYR A 331 -4.46 -17.32 8.61
C TYR A 331 -5.11 -18.65 8.95
N VAL A 332 -4.29 -19.67 9.17
CA VAL A 332 -4.71 -20.98 9.70
C VAL A 332 -3.75 -21.32 10.84
N GLY A 333 -4.22 -21.26 12.08
CA GLY A 333 -3.32 -21.25 13.23
C GLY A 333 -2.39 -20.04 13.18
N ASN A 334 -1.09 -20.27 13.32
CA ASN A 334 -0.05 -19.23 13.23
C ASN A 334 0.49 -19.03 11.81
N ASP A 335 0.04 -19.83 10.84
CA ASP A 335 0.58 -19.83 9.49
C ASP A 335 -0.21 -18.90 8.57
N ALA A 336 0.52 -18.09 7.80
CA ALA A 336 -0.04 -17.19 6.81
C ALA A 336 0.01 -17.81 5.41
N TYR A 337 -1.11 -17.76 4.69
CA TYR A 337 -1.24 -18.21 3.32
C TYR A 337 -1.67 -17.07 2.41
N PRO A 338 -1.26 -17.06 1.13
CA PRO A 338 -1.62 -16.00 0.20
C PRO A 338 -3.14 -15.97 -0.01
N LEU A 339 -3.71 -14.78 0.12
CA LEU A 339 -5.09 -14.48 -0.24
C LEU A 339 -5.07 -13.57 -1.46
N ILE A 340 -5.64 -14.04 -2.57
CA ILE A 340 -5.76 -13.26 -3.81
C ILE A 340 -7.22 -13.34 -4.24
N ALA A 341 -7.87 -12.20 -4.42
CA ALA A 341 -9.25 -12.11 -4.85
C ALA A 341 -9.42 -11.07 -5.96
N ARG A 342 -10.41 -11.29 -6.84
CA ARG A 342 -10.75 -10.37 -7.92
C ARG A 342 -12.19 -9.92 -7.79
N HIS A 343 -12.43 -8.62 -7.80
CA HIS A 343 -13.76 -8.03 -7.96
C HIS A 343 -13.97 -7.65 -9.44
N ARG A 344 -15.18 -7.86 -9.96
CA ARG A 344 -15.51 -7.64 -11.38
C ARG A 344 -16.13 -6.28 -11.65
#